data_AF-A0A0D8XVP6-F1
#
_entry.id   AF-A0A0D8XVP6-F1
#
_cell.length_a   1.000
_cell.length_b   1.000
_cell.length_c   1.000
_cell.angle_alpha   90.00
_cell.angle_beta   90.00
_cell.angle_gamma   90.00
#
_symmetry.space_group_name_H-M   'P 1'
#
loop_
_entity.id
_entity.type
_entity.pdbx_description
1 polymer ?
#
loop_
_entity_poly.entity_id
_entity_poly.type
_entity_poly.pdbx_seq_one_letter_code
_entity_poly.pdbx_strand_id
1 'polypeptide(L)'
;MTARHLALTINVESTGGDDATRVIGEWYQLLYWLFYSEGYALIGATSSGICGRKNQNCRYYVSLMRLESMELRTRVMAPVFGLGSPKEEQKRLINFLHASACRTVSKTNFPTYCQKDFYRNNTVILVSYRHLEQSDIPPSLSGLPNFHVITPIKSTKSYRHLEQSDIPPSLSGLPNFHVITPIKSTKSLNATVHRIGIGPEYMKQTIDGEWKLDTLKNLLNKIAHGTIIDLIIIDLDGGEIDSYDEILQLARSSRFLQLSVRGRIWPEENENYRQTYWNLRQMQNYGYSMQFANVNLSFYDVVFVKK
;
A
#
# COMPACT_ATOMS: atom_id res chain seq x y z
N MET A 1 25.49 19.62 17.10
CA MET A 1 26.33 18.82 16.18
C MET A 1 25.63 17.48 15.95
N THR A 2 25.37 17.13 14.69
CA THR A 2 24.78 15.83 14.29
C THR A 2 25.83 15.04 13.53
N ALA A 3 26.03 13.77 13.88
CA ALA A 3 27.05 12.94 13.26
C ALA A 3 26.81 12.77 11.75
N ARG A 4 27.89 12.73 10.94
CA ARG A 4 27.78 12.44 9.51
C ARG A 4 27.64 10.95 9.23
N HIS A 5 28.23 10.13 10.10
CA HIS A 5 28.20 8.68 10.05
C HIS A 5 27.77 8.13 11.40
N LEU A 6 26.93 7.10 11.40
CA LEU A 6 26.57 6.34 12.58
C LEU A 6 26.92 4.87 12.35
N ALA A 7 27.61 4.25 13.31
CA ALA A 7 27.86 2.82 13.33
C ALA A 7 27.20 2.25 14.59
N LEU A 8 26.25 1.33 14.38
CA LEU A 8 25.47 0.71 15.44
C LEU A 8 25.85 -0.76 15.53
N THR A 9 26.09 -1.24 16.75
CA THR A 9 26.20 -2.67 17.04
C THR A 9 24.99 -3.06 17.86
N ILE A 10 24.17 -3.96 17.32
CA ILE A 10 22.95 -4.44 17.94
C ILE A 10 23.19 -5.86 18.42
N ASN A 11 23.23 -6.04 19.73
CA ASN A 11 23.34 -7.36 20.36
C ASN A 11 21.95 -7.84 20.76
N VAL A 12 21.51 -8.94 20.14
CA VAL A 12 20.32 -9.67 20.57
C VAL A 12 20.83 -10.91 21.30
N GLU A 13 21.02 -10.77 22.61
CA GLU A 13 21.37 -11.89 23.49
C GLU A 13 20.19 -12.87 23.61
N SER A 14 20.44 -14.11 24.05
CA SER A 14 19.42 -15.14 24.25
C SER A 14 18.50 -14.82 25.44
N THR A 15 17.77 -13.71 25.38
CA THR A 15 16.58 -13.49 26.18
C THR A 15 15.46 -14.38 25.64
N GLY A 16 14.50 -14.77 26.47
CA GLY A 16 13.37 -15.60 26.06
C GLY A 16 12.71 -15.09 24.77
N GLY A 17 12.15 -15.98 23.95
CA GLY A 17 11.83 -15.69 22.55
C GLY A 17 10.86 -14.53 22.28
N ASP A 18 10.13 -14.05 23.27
CA ASP A 18 9.29 -12.86 23.13
C ASP A 18 10.05 -11.55 23.39
N ASP A 19 11.03 -11.53 24.28
CA ASP A 19 11.90 -10.36 24.52
C ASP A 19 12.82 -10.08 23.34
N ALA A 20 13.41 -11.12 22.75
CA ALA A 20 14.24 -10.98 21.56
C ALA A 20 13.45 -10.36 20.39
N THR A 21 12.19 -10.75 20.20
CA THR A 21 11.33 -10.18 19.15
C THR A 21 11.06 -8.70 19.42
N ARG A 22 10.75 -8.32 20.67
CA ARG A 22 10.49 -6.92 21.05
C ARG A 22 11.71 -6.04 20.80
N VAL A 23 12.89 -6.46 21.26
CA VAL A 23 14.14 -5.72 21.10
C VAL A 23 14.46 -5.52 19.62
N ILE A 24 14.36 -6.56 18.79
CA ILE A 24 14.53 -6.44 17.34
C ILE A 24 13.53 -5.42 16.76
N GLY A 25 12.26 -5.47 17.18
CA GLY A 25 11.23 -4.52 16.76
C GLY A 25 11.57 -3.06 17.08
N GLU A 26 12.05 -2.78 18.29
CA GLU A 26 12.48 -1.46 18.73
C GLU A 26 13.68 -0.95 17.90
N TRP A 27 14.66 -1.81 17.61
CA TRP A 27 15.77 -1.47 16.72
C TRP A 27 15.30 -1.10 15.32
N TYR A 28 14.37 -1.88 14.75
CA TYR A 28 13.78 -1.52 13.45
C TYR A 28 13.12 -0.16 13.48
N GLN A 29 12.32 0.13 14.50
CA GLN A 29 11.66 1.44 14.62
C GLN A 29 12.69 2.57 14.69
N LEU A 30 13.77 2.41 15.46
CA LEU A 30 14.86 3.37 15.52
C LEU A 30 15.52 3.56 14.15
N LEU A 31 15.85 2.48 13.46
CA LEU A 31 16.52 2.53 12.16
C LEU A 31 15.66 3.22 11.09
N TYR A 32 14.35 2.94 11.07
CA TYR A 32 13.41 3.68 10.22
C TYR A 32 13.28 5.15 10.64
N TRP A 33 13.24 5.45 11.94
CA TRP A 33 13.21 6.84 12.43
C TRP A 33 14.46 7.62 12.01
N LEU A 34 15.65 7.02 12.14
CA LEU A 34 16.92 7.60 11.67
C LEU A 34 16.89 7.87 10.17
N PHE A 35 16.31 6.96 9.38
CA PHE A 35 16.18 7.16 7.95
C PHE A 35 15.26 8.33 7.61
N TYR A 36 14.03 8.33 8.14
CA TYR A 36 13.00 9.28 7.73
C TYR A 36 13.10 10.65 8.39
N SER A 37 13.31 10.65 9.70
CA SER A 37 13.24 11.86 10.50
C SER A 37 14.60 12.56 10.48
N GLU A 38 15.68 11.79 10.54
CA GLU A 38 17.04 12.31 10.64
C GLU A 38 17.81 12.32 9.32
N GLY A 39 17.31 11.61 8.30
CA GLY A 39 17.90 11.57 6.96
C GLY A 39 19.13 10.69 6.83
N TYR A 40 19.23 9.60 7.59
CA TYR A 40 20.35 8.66 7.49
C TYR A 40 20.04 7.50 6.54
N ALA A 41 20.84 7.33 5.48
CA ALA A 41 20.79 6.15 4.63
C ALA A 41 21.69 5.03 5.16
N LEU A 42 21.27 3.77 4.99
CA LEU A 42 22.13 2.62 5.25
C LEU A 42 23.16 2.48 4.14
N ILE A 43 24.42 2.37 4.55
CA ILE A 43 25.56 2.16 3.65
C ILE A 43 26.22 0.80 3.85
N GLY A 44 25.88 0.08 4.93
CA GLY A 44 26.30 -1.30 5.13
C GLY A 44 25.60 -1.95 6.31
N ALA A 45 25.21 -3.21 6.15
CA ALA A 45 24.72 -4.04 7.24
C ALA A 45 25.35 -5.43 7.16
N THR A 46 25.81 -5.94 8.29
CA THR A 46 26.29 -7.32 8.41
C THR A 46 25.77 -7.93 9.70
N SER A 47 25.77 -9.26 9.76
CA SER A 47 25.36 -10.01 10.94
C SER A 47 26.37 -11.10 11.25
N SER A 48 26.59 -11.37 12.53
CA SER A 48 27.38 -12.50 13.02
C SER A 48 26.57 -13.32 14.02
N GLY A 49 26.70 -14.65 13.96
CA GLY A 49 25.91 -15.59 14.75
C GLY A 49 24.82 -16.26 13.91
N ILE A 50 23.86 -16.91 14.59
CA ILE A 50 22.75 -17.60 13.93
C ILE A 50 21.52 -16.71 13.99
N CYS A 51 21.47 -15.79 13.04
CA CYS A 51 20.44 -14.77 12.93
C CYS A 51 19.19 -15.30 12.20
N GLY A 52 18.02 -14.77 12.53
CA GLY A 52 16.75 -15.22 11.92
C GLY A 52 16.18 -16.53 12.47
N ARG A 53 16.65 -17.00 13.63
CA ARG A 53 16.06 -18.12 14.39
C ARG A 53 15.76 -17.70 15.82
N LYS A 54 14.70 -18.24 16.42
CA LYS A 54 14.35 -17.96 17.82
C LYS A 54 15.47 -18.40 18.78
N ASN A 55 15.74 -17.57 19.79
CA ASN A 55 16.55 -17.87 20.97
C ASN A 55 18.05 -18.14 20.69
N GLN A 56 18.69 -17.38 19.79
CA GLN A 56 20.14 -17.50 19.56
C GLN A 56 20.83 -16.14 19.56
N ASN A 57 22.09 -16.13 20.01
CA ASN A 57 22.90 -14.92 20.06
C ASN A 57 23.18 -14.44 18.63
N CYS A 58 22.58 -13.34 18.25
CA CYS A 58 22.86 -12.66 17.00
C CYS A 58 23.37 -11.24 17.29
N ARG A 59 24.39 -10.85 16.53
CA ARG A 59 24.93 -9.51 16.55
C ARG A 59 24.85 -8.91 15.16
N TYR A 60 24.22 -7.74 15.06
CA TYR A 60 24.13 -6.99 13.82
C TYR A 60 25.00 -5.75 13.88
N TYR A 61 25.65 -5.45 12.77
CA TYR A 61 26.44 -4.24 12.58
C TYR A 61 25.79 -3.42 11.48
N VAL A 62 25.41 -2.19 11.79
CA VAL A 62 24.65 -1.31 10.91
C VAL A 62 25.39 0.02 10.76
N SER A 63 25.78 0.35 9.53
CA SER A 63 26.48 1.58 9.18
C SER A 63 25.55 2.48 8.38
N LEU A 64 25.37 3.70 8.88
CA LEU A 64 24.48 4.71 8.33
C LEU A 64 25.25 5.98 7.99
N MET A 65 24.86 6.65 6.91
CA MET A 65 25.42 7.92 6.48
C MET A 65 24.30 8.95 6.34
N ARG A 66 24.54 10.16 6.84
CA ARG A 66 23.57 11.24 6.71
C ARG A 66 23.51 11.76 5.28
N LEU A 67 22.30 11.83 4.73
CA LEU A 67 22.02 12.44 3.43
C LEU A 67 21.80 13.94 3.62
N GLU A 68 22.67 14.73 3.02
CA GLU A 68 22.68 16.20 3.17
C GLU A 68 21.65 16.90 2.27
N SER A 69 21.30 16.33 1.11
CA SER A 69 20.30 16.92 0.19
C SER A 69 18.96 16.21 0.21
N MET A 70 17.86 16.96 0.07
CA MET A 70 16.52 16.40 -0.11
C MET A 70 16.42 15.54 -1.37
N GLU A 71 17.13 15.90 -2.45
CA GLU A 71 17.11 15.14 -3.70
C GLU A 71 17.64 13.72 -3.52
N LEU A 72 18.76 13.57 -2.79
CA LEU A 72 19.30 12.25 -2.45
C LEU A 72 18.31 11.46 -1.56
N ARG A 73 17.68 12.11 -0.59
CA ARG A 73 16.65 11.48 0.26
C ARG A 73 15.47 10.95 -0.53
N THR A 74 15.08 11.61 -1.63
CA THR A 74 13.99 11.15 -2.48
C THR A 74 14.36 10.00 -3.43
N ARG A 75 15.66 9.76 -3.66
CA ARG A 75 16.14 8.69 -4.55
C ARG A 75 16.52 7.41 -3.82
N VAL A 76 16.78 7.50 -2.52
CA VAL A 76 17.15 6.35 -1.71
C VAL A 76 15.87 5.74 -1.13
N MET A 77 15.58 4.49 -1.51
CA MET A 77 14.60 3.68 -0.79
C MET A 77 15.19 3.36 0.59
N ALA A 78 14.39 3.33 1.66
CA ALA A 78 15.01 2.87 2.89
C ALA A 78 15.42 1.42 2.76
N PRO A 79 16.54 1.08 3.40
CA PRO A 79 16.97 -0.28 3.50
C PRO A 79 15.92 -1.18 4.17
N VAL A 80 15.86 -2.37 3.61
CA VAL A 80 15.44 -3.56 4.35
C VAL A 80 16.60 -3.95 5.26
N PHE A 81 16.48 -3.68 6.55
CA PHE A 81 17.61 -3.92 7.47
C PHE A 81 17.95 -5.41 7.65
N GLY A 82 17.08 -6.34 7.24
CA GLY A 82 17.41 -7.77 7.18
C GLY A 82 17.65 -8.45 8.53
N LEU A 83 17.31 -7.79 9.63
CA LEU A 83 17.62 -8.17 11.02
C LEU A 83 16.61 -9.17 11.64
N GLY A 84 15.66 -9.70 10.87
CA GLY A 84 14.58 -10.54 11.38
C GLY A 84 14.13 -11.65 10.42
N SER A 85 13.71 -12.77 11.01
CA SER A 85 13.02 -13.90 10.40
C SER A 85 11.58 -13.54 9.98
N PRO A 86 10.91 -14.35 9.13
CA PRO A 86 9.53 -14.06 8.71
C PRO A 86 8.58 -13.89 9.90
N LYS A 87 8.79 -14.70 10.93
CA LYS A 87 7.98 -14.65 12.16
C LYS A 87 8.20 -13.37 12.97
N GLU A 88 9.42 -12.85 12.98
CA GLU A 88 9.73 -11.58 13.64
C GLU A 88 9.18 -10.39 12.86
N GLU A 89 9.29 -10.41 11.52
CA GLU A 89 8.72 -9.39 10.63
C GLU A 89 7.17 -9.37 10.72
N GLN A 90 6.56 -10.55 10.77
CA GLN A 90 5.12 -10.69 10.99
C GLN A 90 4.70 -10.10 12.34
N LYS A 91 5.37 -10.50 13.44
CA LYS A 91 5.08 -9.95 14.77
C LYS A 91 5.29 -8.43 14.81
N ARG A 92 6.31 -7.91 14.13
CA ARG A 92 6.54 -6.46 14.01
C ARG A 92 5.39 -5.77 13.28
N LEU A 93 4.94 -6.32 12.15
CA LEU A 93 3.81 -5.76 11.43
C LEU A 93 2.55 -5.78 12.29
N ILE A 94 2.27 -6.87 12.99
CA ILE A 94 1.16 -6.97 13.95
C ILE A 94 1.28 -5.88 15.02
N ASN A 95 2.44 -5.77 15.68
CA ASN A 95 2.68 -4.77 16.72
C ASN A 95 2.61 -3.32 16.21
N PHE A 96 2.87 -3.09 14.92
CA PHE A 96 2.71 -1.78 14.30
C PHE A 96 1.25 -1.48 13.94
N LEU A 97 0.53 -2.51 13.50
CA LEU A 97 -0.88 -2.47 13.12
C LEU A 97 -1.80 -2.56 14.34
N HIS A 98 -1.71 -1.56 15.21
CA HIS A 98 -2.65 -1.38 16.31
C HIS A 98 -3.29 0.01 16.20
N ALA A 99 -4.50 0.07 15.64
CA ALA A 99 -5.30 1.28 15.62
C ALA A 99 -6.79 0.92 15.59
N SER A 100 -7.58 1.54 16.46
CA SER A 100 -9.05 1.42 16.50
C SER A 100 -9.66 2.74 16.97
N ALA A 101 -9.26 3.83 16.34
CA ALA A 101 -9.60 5.21 16.72
C ALA A 101 -10.85 5.75 16.01
N CYS A 102 -11.37 5.05 15.00
CA CYS A 102 -12.62 5.42 14.34
C CYS A 102 -13.66 4.30 14.39
N ARG A 103 -14.94 4.67 14.34
CA ARG A 103 -16.02 3.73 14.06
C ARG A 103 -15.91 3.26 12.61
N THR A 104 -15.91 1.95 12.38
CA THR A 104 -15.68 1.39 11.05
C THR A 104 -16.94 0.82 10.42
N VAL A 105 -16.95 0.79 9.08
CA VAL A 105 -17.87 -0.02 8.28
C VAL A 105 -17.04 -1.18 7.73
N SER A 106 -17.42 -2.41 8.08
CA SER A 106 -16.71 -3.62 7.65
C SER A 106 -17.71 -4.62 7.07
N LYS A 107 -17.32 -5.26 5.97
CA LYS A 107 -18.00 -6.38 5.32
C LYS A 107 -16.96 -7.39 4.89
N THR A 108 -17.31 -8.67 4.84
CA THR A 108 -16.37 -9.77 4.50
C THR A 108 -15.66 -9.51 3.16
N ASN A 109 -16.41 -9.16 2.13
CA ASN A 109 -15.90 -8.97 0.77
C ASN A 109 -15.65 -7.50 0.41
N PHE A 110 -15.56 -6.59 1.40
CA PHE A 110 -15.34 -5.17 1.14
C PHE A 110 -14.34 -4.59 2.13
N PRO A 111 -13.35 -3.78 1.69
CA PRO A 111 -12.36 -3.19 2.59
C PRO A 111 -12.99 -2.36 3.70
N THR A 112 -12.41 -2.46 4.89
CA THR A 112 -12.89 -1.71 6.06
C THR A 112 -12.49 -0.24 5.96
N TYR A 113 -13.44 0.69 6.14
CA TYR A 113 -13.17 2.15 6.15
C TYR A 113 -13.80 2.82 7.38
N CYS A 114 -13.36 4.04 7.72
CA CYS A 114 -13.97 4.81 8.81
C CYS A 114 -15.32 5.35 8.38
N GLN A 115 -16.35 5.09 9.18
CA GLN A 115 -17.68 5.62 8.98
C GLN A 115 -17.63 7.15 9.00
N LYS A 116 -18.14 7.76 7.94
CA LYS A 116 -18.36 9.19 7.81
C LYS A 116 -19.71 9.43 7.14
N ASP A 117 -20.29 10.58 7.41
CA ASP A 117 -21.43 11.07 6.65
C ASP A 117 -20.92 11.59 5.31
N PHE A 118 -21.18 10.82 4.25
CA PHE A 118 -20.91 11.24 2.89
C PHE A 118 -22.14 11.96 2.32
N TYR A 119 -21.92 13.17 1.84
CA TYR A 119 -22.88 14.04 1.18
C TYR A 119 -22.73 13.95 -0.33
N ARG A 120 -23.68 14.53 -1.06
CA ARG A 120 -23.75 14.47 -2.53
C ARG A 120 -22.52 15.04 -3.26
N ASN A 121 -21.79 15.95 -2.64
CA ASN A 121 -20.61 16.56 -3.24
C ASN A 121 -19.32 15.77 -2.96
N ASN A 122 -19.35 14.75 -2.10
CA ASN A 122 -18.17 13.98 -1.79
C ASN A 122 -17.82 13.02 -2.93
N THR A 123 -16.55 13.00 -3.30
CA THR A 123 -15.99 12.09 -4.30
C THR A 123 -15.41 10.87 -3.60
N VAL A 124 -15.94 9.69 -3.91
CA VAL A 124 -15.48 8.42 -3.36
C VAL A 124 -15.02 7.51 -4.49
N ILE A 125 -13.84 6.92 -4.36
CA ILE A 125 -13.29 6.03 -5.38
C ILE A 125 -12.96 4.68 -4.76
N LEU A 126 -13.47 3.62 -5.35
CA LEU A 126 -13.11 2.24 -5.06
C LEU A 126 -12.28 1.69 -6.21
N VAL A 127 -11.06 1.21 -5.92
CA VAL A 127 -10.23 0.44 -6.84
C VAL A 127 -10.16 -0.99 -6.30
N SER A 128 -10.70 -1.97 -7.03
CA SER A 128 -10.67 -3.37 -6.60
C SER A 128 -10.09 -4.27 -7.66
N TYR A 129 -9.06 -5.02 -7.26
CA TYR A 129 -8.50 -6.13 -8.02
C TYR A 129 -9.20 -7.46 -7.70
N ARG A 130 -10.03 -7.49 -6.64
CA ARG A 130 -10.86 -8.63 -6.29
C ARG A 130 -12.20 -8.58 -6.99
N HIS A 131 -12.75 -9.77 -7.17
CA HIS A 131 -14.14 -9.93 -7.58
C HIS A 131 -15.06 -9.30 -6.53
N LEU A 132 -15.94 -8.40 -6.97
CA LEU A 132 -16.90 -7.70 -6.14
C LEU A 132 -18.30 -7.84 -6.73
N GLU A 133 -19.26 -8.12 -5.87
CA GLU A 133 -20.67 -8.00 -6.19
C GLU A 133 -21.23 -6.64 -5.73
N GLN A 134 -22.28 -6.15 -6.40
CA GLN A 134 -22.92 -4.89 -5.98
C GLN A 134 -23.44 -4.95 -4.54
N SER A 135 -23.86 -6.13 -4.08
CA SER A 135 -24.30 -6.38 -2.70
C SER A 135 -23.17 -6.28 -1.67
N ASP A 136 -21.91 -6.43 -2.09
CA ASP A 136 -20.75 -6.24 -1.21
C ASP A 136 -20.54 -4.75 -0.91
N ILE A 137 -20.90 -3.86 -1.85
CA ILE A 137 -20.76 -2.41 -1.68
C ILE A 137 -21.76 -1.90 -0.63
N PRO A 138 -21.32 -1.11 0.36
CA PRO A 138 -22.23 -0.48 1.32
C PRO A 138 -23.24 0.45 0.64
N PRO A 139 -24.54 0.41 1.01
CA PRO A 139 -25.56 1.31 0.46
C PRO A 139 -25.24 2.80 0.63
N SER A 140 -24.51 3.15 1.71
CA SER A 140 -24.04 4.50 1.98
C SER A 140 -23.08 5.05 0.91
N LEU A 141 -22.42 4.17 0.16
CA LEU A 141 -21.51 4.56 -0.92
C LEU A 141 -22.18 4.44 -2.29
N SER A 142 -22.89 3.33 -2.54
CA SER A 142 -23.50 3.07 -3.86
C SER A 142 -24.59 4.08 -4.25
N GLY A 143 -25.20 4.76 -3.27
CA GLY A 143 -26.16 5.84 -3.52
C GLY A 143 -25.54 7.22 -3.80
N LEU A 144 -24.22 7.37 -3.72
CA LEU A 144 -23.55 8.66 -3.94
C LEU A 144 -23.40 8.94 -5.45
N PRO A 145 -23.68 10.17 -5.92
CA PRO A 145 -23.57 10.51 -7.33
C PRO A 145 -22.12 10.50 -7.84
N ASN A 146 -21.13 10.76 -6.96
CA ASN A 146 -19.71 10.79 -7.28
C ASN A 146 -18.97 9.58 -6.65
N PHE A 147 -19.65 8.43 -6.55
CA PHE A 147 -18.99 7.17 -6.22
C PHE A 147 -18.55 6.46 -7.49
N HIS A 148 -17.24 6.26 -7.62
CA HIS A 148 -16.60 5.64 -8.77
C HIS A 148 -16.06 4.27 -8.39
N VAL A 149 -16.41 3.25 -9.18
CA VAL A 149 -15.86 1.89 -9.01
C VAL A 149 -14.93 1.60 -10.17
N ILE A 150 -13.70 1.21 -9.86
CA ILE A 150 -12.62 0.96 -10.80
C ILE A 150 -12.19 -0.49 -10.64
N THR A 151 -12.34 -1.27 -11.70
CA THR A 151 -11.91 -2.68 -11.71
C THR A 151 -10.87 -2.90 -12.81
N PRO A 152 -9.61 -3.18 -12.45
CA PRO A 152 -8.60 -3.62 -13.39
C PRO A 152 -8.91 -5.05 -13.88
N ILE A 153 -8.97 -5.26 -15.19
CA ILE A 153 -9.18 -6.59 -15.77
C ILE A 153 -7.83 -7.16 -16.24
N LYS A 154 -7.42 -8.28 -15.62
CA LYS A 154 -6.23 -9.04 -16.02
C LYS A 154 -6.48 -9.70 -17.38
N SER A 155 -5.60 -9.44 -18.35
CA SER A 155 -5.59 -10.19 -19.62
C SER A 155 -5.01 -11.57 -19.38
N THR A 156 -5.84 -12.61 -19.41
CA THR A 156 -5.37 -14.01 -19.32
C THR A 156 -4.98 -14.58 -20.68
N LYS A 157 -5.30 -13.88 -21.79
CA LYS A 157 -5.02 -14.31 -23.16
C LYS A 157 -4.61 -13.11 -23.99
N SER A 158 -3.37 -13.11 -24.49
CA SER A 158 -2.70 -11.97 -25.13
C SER A 158 -3.38 -11.43 -26.41
N TYR A 159 -4.47 -12.03 -26.90
CA TYR A 159 -5.02 -11.72 -28.22
C TYR A 159 -6.55 -11.63 -28.33
N ARG A 160 -7.31 -11.71 -27.22
CA ARG A 160 -8.78 -11.55 -27.31
C ARG A 160 -9.22 -10.12 -26.98
N HIS A 161 -10.23 -9.65 -27.71
CA HIS A 161 -10.90 -8.39 -27.40
C HIS A 161 -11.68 -8.49 -26.08
N LEU A 162 -11.84 -7.35 -25.39
CA LEU A 162 -12.68 -7.27 -24.19
C LEU A 162 -14.15 -7.39 -24.58
N GLU A 163 -14.84 -8.37 -24.00
CA GLU A 163 -16.25 -8.67 -24.23
C GLU A 163 -17.12 -8.32 -23.02
N GLN A 164 -18.44 -8.24 -23.22
CA GLN A 164 -19.39 -7.92 -22.13
C GLN A 164 -19.39 -8.98 -21.02
N SER A 165 -19.05 -10.22 -21.35
CA SER A 165 -18.90 -11.33 -20.39
C SER A 165 -17.68 -11.16 -19.47
N ASP A 166 -16.71 -10.33 -19.85
CA ASP A 166 -15.54 -10.01 -19.02
C ASP A 166 -15.84 -8.91 -17.99
N ILE A 167 -16.99 -8.24 -18.13
CA ILE A 167 -17.43 -7.18 -17.24
C ILE A 167 -18.34 -7.80 -16.16
N PRO A 168 -18.04 -7.61 -14.87
CA PRO A 168 -18.91 -8.08 -13.79
C PRO A 168 -20.35 -7.56 -13.98
N PRO A 169 -21.34 -8.43 -14.26
CA PRO A 169 -22.69 -7.98 -14.59
C PRO A 169 -23.33 -7.18 -13.45
N SER A 170 -23.04 -7.56 -12.21
CA SER A 170 -23.52 -6.90 -11.01
C SER A 170 -23.02 -5.46 -10.86
N LEU A 171 -21.80 -5.14 -11.34
CA LEU A 171 -21.25 -3.79 -11.26
C LEU A 171 -21.64 -2.92 -12.46
N SER A 172 -22.02 -3.52 -13.58
CA SER A 172 -22.37 -2.80 -14.82
C SER A 172 -23.58 -1.86 -14.70
N GLY A 173 -24.41 -2.04 -13.67
CA GLY A 173 -25.54 -1.16 -13.37
C GLY A 173 -25.16 0.11 -12.60
N LEU A 174 -23.91 0.27 -12.17
CA LEU A 174 -23.47 1.45 -11.44
C LEU A 174 -23.16 2.62 -12.39
N PRO A 175 -23.62 3.85 -12.10
CA PRO A 175 -23.51 4.98 -13.02
C PRO A 175 -22.06 5.37 -13.35
N ASN A 176 -21.14 5.26 -12.37
CA ASN A 176 -19.72 5.57 -12.56
C ASN A 176 -18.84 4.32 -12.43
N PHE A 177 -19.19 3.28 -13.18
CA PHE A 177 -18.35 2.09 -13.28
C PHE A 177 -17.28 2.26 -14.36
N HIS A 178 -16.03 2.05 -13.95
CA HIS A 178 -14.84 2.18 -14.78
C HIS A 178 -14.08 0.85 -14.82
N VAL A 179 -13.64 0.49 -16.02
CA VAL A 179 -12.79 -0.66 -16.27
C VAL A 179 -11.44 -0.17 -16.72
N ILE A 180 -10.37 -0.62 -16.06
CA ILE A 180 -9.00 -0.38 -16.53
C ILE A 180 -8.52 -1.66 -17.20
N THR A 181 -8.13 -1.56 -18.47
CA THR A 181 -7.52 -2.70 -19.14
C THR A 181 -6.66 -2.24 -20.31
N PRO A 182 -5.52 -2.89 -20.60
CA PRO A 182 -4.79 -2.66 -21.84
C PRO A 182 -5.52 -3.21 -23.08
N ILE A 183 -6.55 -4.06 -22.89
CA ILE A 183 -7.23 -4.77 -23.97
C ILE A 183 -8.17 -3.83 -24.73
N LYS A 184 -8.14 -3.92 -26.08
CA LYS A 184 -9.11 -3.21 -26.93
C LYS A 184 -10.47 -3.92 -26.89
N SER A 185 -11.55 -3.17 -26.70
CA SER A 185 -12.89 -3.63 -27.05
C SER A 185 -13.28 -3.19 -28.46
N THR A 186 -13.98 -4.07 -29.17
CA THR A 186 -14.59 -3.83 -30.48
C THR A 186 -16.07 -3.43 -30.39
N LYS A 187 -16.67 -3.47 -29.19
CA LYS A 187 -18.09 -3.18 -28.96
C LYS A 187 -18.27 -2.11 -27.88
N SER A 188 -19.43 -1.46 -27.86
CA SER A 188 -19.86 -0.67 -26.71
C SER A 188 -20.08 -1.59 -25.53
N LEU A 189 -19.55 -1.21 -24.38
CA LEU A 189 -19.62 -1.96 -23.13
C LEU A 189 -20.38 -1.11 -22.11
N ASN A 190 -21.11 -1.75 -21.20
CA ASN A 190 -21.83 -1.07 -20.09
C ASN A 190 -20.85 -0.64 -18.97
N ALA A 191 -19.75 0.01 -19.35
CA ALA A 191 -18.73 0.55 -18.46
C ALA A 191 -17.88 1.60 -19.20
N THR A 192 -17.33 2.55 -18.46
CA THR A 192 -16.31 3.45 -19.01
C THR A 192 -14.96 2.75 -19.04
N VAL A 193 -14.46 2.42 -20.24
CA VAL A 193 -13.21 1.67 -20.39
C VAL A 193 -12.00 2.60 -20.59
N HIS A 194 -11.01 2.49 -19.72
CA HIS A 194 -9.72 3.17 -19.83
C HIS A 194 -8.66 2.19 -20.35
N ARG A 195 -8.15 2.47 -21.56
CA ARG A 195 -7.23 1.60 -22.29
C ARG A 195 -5.76 1.81 -21.90
N ILE A 196 -5.46 1.58 -20.62
CA ILE A 196 -4.15 1.80 -20.02
C ILE A 196 -3.89 0.72 -18.95
N GLY A 197 -2.63 0.44 -18.64
CA GLY A 197 -2.20 -0.14 -17.37
C GLY A 197 -1.81 0.96 -16.39
N ILE A 198 -1.81 0.65 -15.09
CA ILE A 198 -1.25 1.53 -14.06
C ILE A 198 0.25 1.24 -13.96
N GLY A 199 1.09 2.26 -14.06
CA GLY A 199 2.54 2.15 -13.96
C GLY A 199 3.19 3.41 -13.40
N PRO A 200 4.50 3.37 -13.14
CA PRO A 200 5.22 4.50 -12.55
C PRO A 200 5.39 5.66 -13.55
N GLU A 201 5.57 6.88 -13.04
CA GLU A 201 5.61 8.12 -13.84
C GLU A 201 6.66 8.12 -14.97
N TYR A 202 7.80 7.45 -14.76
CA TYR A 202 8.88 7.37 -15.76
C TYR A 202 8.64 6.32 -16.86
N MET A 203 7.59 5.50 -16.74
CA MET A 203 7.33 4.39 -17.64
C MET A 203 5.99 4.57 -18.36
N LYS A 204 6.05 4.94 -19.65
CA LYS A 204 4.85 5.20 -20.47
C LYS A 204 4.28 3.96 -21.15
N GLN A 205 5.04 2.89 -21.19
CA GLN A 205 4.66 1.61 -21.79
C GLN A 205 5.42 0.47 -21.12
N THR A 206 4.89 -0.74 -21.21
CA THR A 206 5.60 -1.96 -20.78
C THR A 206 6.88 -2.18 -21.59
N ILE A 207 7.82 -2.98 -21.06
CA ILE A 207 9.13 -3.25 -21.69
C ILE A 207 8.96 -3.87 -23.08
N ASP A 208 7.97 -4.76 -23.23
CA ASP A 208 7.59 -5.38 -24.49
C ASP A 208 6.84 -4.43 -25.45
N GLY A 209 6.49 -3.21 -25.00
CA GLY A 209 5.76 -2.21 -25.78
C GLY A 209 4.28 -2.52 -25.98
N GLU A 210 3.77 -3.61 -25.40
CA GLU A 210 2.40 -4.08 -25.63
C GLU A 210 1.37 -3.16 -24.95
N TRP A 211 1.66 -2.65 -23.75
CA TRP A 211 0.70 -1.91 -22.95
C TRP A 211 1.13 -0.47 -22.77
N LYS A 212 0.20 0.45 -23.04
CA LYS A 212 0.34 1.84 -22.62
C LYS A 212 0.13 1.92 -21.10
N LEU A 213 1.03 2.60 -20.42
CA LEU A 213 0.96 2.82 -18.98
C LEU A 213 0.65 4.29 -18.67
N ASP A 214 -0.08 4.50 -17.59
CA ASP A 214 -0.30 5.82 -16.99
C ASP A 214 -0.24 5.71 -15.46
N THR A 215 -0.03 6.84 -14.78
CA THR A 215 0.03 6.87 -13.32
C THR A 215 -1.35 6.73 -12.70
N LEU A 216 -1.42 6.17 -11.49
CA LEU A 216 -2.68 6.15 -10.74
C LEU A 216 -3.18 7.59 -10.54
N LYS A 217 -2.25 8.52 -10.29
CA LYS A 217 -2.54 9.95 -10.14
C LYS A 217 -3.27 10.54 -11.34
N ASN A 218 -2.77 10.32 -12.54
CA ASN A 218 -3.39 10.84 -13.76
C ASN A 218 -4.77 10.25 -13.99
N LEU A 219 -4.91 8.94 -13.76
CA LEU A 219 -6.20 8.27 -13.88
C LEU A 219 -7.23 8.84 -12.89
N LEU A 220 -6.87 8.95 -11.61
CA LEU A 220 -7.77 9.47 -10.59
C LEU A 220 -8.11 10.94 -10.84
N ASN A 221 -7.17 11.75 -11.32
CA ASN A 221 -7.45 13.14 -11.72
C ASN A 221 -8.43 13.23 -12.88
N LYS A 222 -8.35 12.31 -13.85
CA LYS A 222 -9.29 12.24 -14.97
C LYS A 222 -10.69 11.84 -14.51
N ILE A 223 -10.80 10.87 -13.60
CA ILE A 223 -12.07 10.36 -13.07
C ILE A 223 -12.72 11.37 -12.11
N ALA A 224 -11.94 11.93 -11.19
CA ALA A 224 -12.41 12.89 -10.18
C ALA A 224 -12.39 14.34 -10.65
N HIS A 225 -12.11 14.61 -11.93
CA HIS A 225 -12.02 15.96 -12.51
C HIS A 225 -11.09 16.91 -11.74
N GLY A 226 -9.97 16.39 -11.23
CA GLY A 226 -8.99 17.17 -10.47
C GLY A 226 -9.44 17.60 -9.07
N THR A 227 -10.63 17.21 -8.60
CA THR A 227 -11.10 17.49 -7.23
C THR A 227 -10.29 16.71 -6.17
N ILE A 228 -10.34 17.15 -4.92
CA ILE A 228 -9.81 16.37 -3.79
C ILE A 228 -10.76 15.21 -3.54
N ILE A 229 -10.23 14.01 -3.35
CA ILE A 229 -11.03 12.79 -3.15
C ILE A 229 -11.27 12.60 -1.65
N ASP A 230 -12.52 12.47 -1.23
CA ASP A 230 -12.86 12.33 0.19
C ASP A 230 -12.46 10.97 0.76
N LEU A 231 -12.65 9.92 -0.03
CA LEU A 231 -12.28 8.55 0.32
C LEU A 231 -11.80 7.79 -0.91
N ILE A 232 -10.59 7.24 -0.81
CA ILE A 232 -10.09 6.21 -1.71
C ILE A 232 -10.13 4.87 -0.97
N ILE A 233 -10.72 3.86 -1.58
CA ILE A 233 -10.73 2.47 -1.11
C ILE A 233 -9.95 1.64 -2.12
N ILE A 234 -8.95 0.89 -1.68
CA ILE A 234 -8.11 0.05 -2.52
C ILE A 234 -8.17 -1.38 -1.99
N ASP A 235 -8.66 -2.30 -2.81
CA ASP A 235 -8.69 -3.74 -2.53
C ASP A 235 -7.70 -4.48 -3.43
N LEU A 236 -6.54 -4.81 -2.87
CA LEU A 236 -5.46 -5.50 -3.57
C LEU A 236 -5.59 -7.03 -3.39
N ASP A 237 -5.27 -7.80 -4.42
CA ASP A 237 -5.41 -9.27 -4.40
C ASP A 237 -4.08 -10.05 -4.44
N GLY A 238 -2.96 -9.33 -4.49
CA GLY A 238 -1.63 -9.92 -4.51
C GLY A 238 -0.56 -8.91 -4.87
N GLY A 239 0.13 -9.15 -6.00
CA GLY A 239 1.38 -8.46 -6.38
C GLY A 239 1.20 -6.98 -6.68
N GLU A 240 -0.03 -6.48 -6.69
CA GLU A 240 -0.34 -5.08 -6.85
C GLU A 240 0.21 -4.20 -5.72
N ILE A 241 0.70 -4.79 -4.63
CA ILE A 241 1.47 -4.11 -3.58
C ILE A 241 2.69 -3.35 -4.14
N ASP A 242 3.25 -3.79 -5.27
CA ASP A 242 4.37 -3.11 -5.94
C ASP A 242 3.95 -1.75 -6.52
N SER A 243 2.64 -1.53 -6.75
CA SER A 243 2.09 -0.25 -7.20
C SER A 243 1.78 0.73 -6.06
N TYR A 244 2.08 0.38 -4.80
CA TYR A 244 1.77 1.24 -3.65
C TYR A 244 2.51 2.58 -3.69
N ASP A 245 3.66 2.66 -4.36
CA ASP A 245 4.37 3.93 -4.57
C ASP A 245 3.50 5.00 -5.25
N GLU A 246 2.58 4.60 -6.12
CA GLU A 246 1.62 5.51 -6.76
C GLU A 246 0.60 6.06 -5.74
N ILE A 247 0.22 5.26 -4.74
CA ILE A 247 -0.62 5.68 -3.61
C ILE A 247 0.16 6.68 -2.74
N LEU A 248 1.44 6.43 -2.49
CA LEU A 248 2.30 7.33 -1.73
C LEU A 248 2.47 8.68 -2.44
N GLN A 249 2.59 8.71 -3.77
CA GLN A 249 2.64 9.96 -4.53
C GLN A 249 1.34 10.78 -4.40
N LEU A 250 0.18 10.11 -4.42
CA LEU A 250 -1.12 10.75 -4.16
C LEU A 250 -1.20 11.31 -2.73
N ALA A 251 -0.70 10.57 -1.74
CA ALA A 251 -0.66 10.98 -0.35
C ALA A 251 0.25 12.21 -0.17
N ARG A 252 1.45 12.18 -0.76
CA ARG A 252 2.42 13.28 -0.75
C ARG A 252 1.85 14.56 -1.35
N SER A 253 1.04 14.43 -2.41
CA SER A 253 0.35 15.56 -3.04
C SER A 253 -1.00 15.91 -2.38
N SER A 254 -1.33 15.29 -1.24
CA SER A 254 -2.55 15.52 -0.44
C SER A 254 -3.84 15.47 -1.28
N ARG A 255 -3.91 14.51 -2.21
CA ARG A 255 -5.02 14.38 -3.18
C ARG A 255 -6.25 13.69 -2.60
N PHE A 256 -6.16 13.17 -1.38
CA PHE A 256 -7.28 12.55 -0.69
C PHE A 256 -7.29 12.80 0.81
N LEU A 257 -8.48 12.76 1.41
CA LEU A 257 -8.69 12.95 2.85
C LEU A 257 -8.65 11.64 3.64
N GLN A 258 -9.14 10.54 3.06
CA GLN A 258 -9.13 9.21 3.67
C GLN A 258 -8.67 8.16 2.65
N LEU A 259 -7.87 7.20 3.11
CA LEU A 259 -7.46 6.03 2.35
C LEU A 259 -7.76 4.78 3.16
N SER A 260 -8.52 3.85 2.57
CA SER A 260 -8.70 2.49 3.04
C SER A 260 -7.92 1.56 2.13
N VAL A 261 -7.07 0.70 2.70
CA VAL A 261 -6.36 -0.34 1.94
C VAL A 261 -6.61 -1.70 2.55
N ARG A 262 -7.05 -2.64 1.72
CA ARG A 262 -6.99 -4.07 1.97
C ARG A 262 -5.87 -4.65 1.13
N GLY A 263 -4.92 -5.34 1.76
CA GLY A 263 -3.80 -5.98 1.07
C GLY A 263 -3.61 -7.43 1.50
N ARG A 264 -2.94 -8.21 0.63
CA ARG A 264 -2.57 -9.60 0.92
C ARG A 264 -1.20 -9.67 1.59
N ILE A 265 -1.08 -10.59 2.54
CA ILE A 265 0.18 -10.94 3.19
C ILE A 265 0.58 -12.34 2.76
N TRP A 266 1.82 -12.52 2.34
CA TRP A 266 2.42 -13.83 2.10
C TRP A 266 3.36 -14.21 3.25
N PRO A 267 2.98 -15.18 4.10
CA PRO A 267 3.71 -15.47 5.34
C PRO A 267 5.14 -15.95 5.16
N GLU A 268 5.45 -16.47 3.97
CA GLU A 268 6.76 -17.05 3.66
C GLU A 268 7.76 -16.01 3.14
N GLU A 269 7.31 -14.80 2.81
CA GLU A 269 8.13 -13.76 2.19
C GLU A 269 8.42 -12.60 3.15
N ASN A 270 9.65 -12.57 3.70
CA ASN A 270 10.13 -11.47 4.54
C ASN A 270 9.93 -10.09 3.92
N GLU A 271 10.14 -10.01 2.62
CA GLU A 271 10.10 -8.76 1.87
C GLU A 271 8.68 -8.19 1.82
N ASN A 272 7.66 -9.04 1.73
CA ASN A 272 6.28 -8.61 1.71
C ASN A 272 5.87 -7.91 3.03
N TYR A 273 6.29 -8.44 4.18
CA TYR A 273 6.07 -7.79 5.48
C TYR A 273 6.79 -6.44 5.59
N ARG A 274 8.01 -6.36 5.07
CA ARG A 274 8.85 -5.16 5.13
C ARG A 274 8.32 -4.06 4.22
N GLN A 275 8.00 -4.38 2.97
CA GLN A 275 7.43 -3.45 2.02
C GLN A 275 6.06 -2.95 2.50
N THR A 276 5.23 -3.83 3.08
CA THR A 276 3.97 -3.43 3.69
C THR A 276 4.20 -2.45 4.85
N TYR A 277 5.03 -2.82 5.83
CA TYR A 277 5.36 -1.92 6.95
C TYR A 277 5.90 -0.56 6.46
N TRP A 278 6.81 -0.59 5.48
CA TRP A 278 7.41 0.58 4.85
C TRP A 278 6.36 1.53 4.26
N ASN A 279 5.50 1.01 3.39
CA ASN A 279 4.45 1.76 2.72
C ASN A 279 3.50 2.42 3.73
N LEU A 280 3.11 1.68 4.76
CA LEU A 280 2.22 2.18 5.81
C LEU A 280 2.88 3.26 6.67
N ARG A 281 4.18 3.13 6.96
CA ARG A 281 4.93 4.15 7.70
C ARG A 281 5.08 5.44 6.89
N GLN A 282 5.23 5.34 5.57
CA GLN A 282 5.28 6.49 4.69
C GLN A 282 4.02 7.35 4.71
N MET A 283 2.85 6.71 4.76
CA MET A 283 1.59 7.42 4.93
C MET A 283 1.62 8.34 6.17
N GLN A 284 2.18 7.86 7.29
CA GLN A 284 2.32 8.65 8.51
C GLN A 284 3.24 9.86 8.34
N ASN A 285 4.35 9.68 7.62
CA ASN A 285 5.29 10.77 7.31
C ASN A 285 4.67 11.83 6.38
N TYR A 286 3.71 11.45 5.52
CA TYR A 286 2.95 12.39 4.69
C TYR A 286 1.77 13.06 5.42
N GLY A 287 1.72 12.96 6.75
CA GLY A 287 0.73 13.65 7.58
C GLY A 287 -0.61 12.92 7.65
N TYR A 288 -0.64 11.61 7.42
CA TYR A 288 -1.84 10.80 7.65
C TYR A 288 -1.76 10.07 8.98
N SER A 289 -2.86 10.04 9.73
CA SER A 289 -2.99 9.22 10.93
C SER A 289 -3.64 7.89 10.57
N MET A 290 -3.06 6.80 11.04
CA MET A 290 -3.70 5.49 10.98
C MET A 290 -4.84 5.46 12.01
N GLN A 291 -6.08 5.36 11.54
CA GLN A 291 -7.29 5.37 12.37
C GLN A 291 -7.82 3.96 12.64
N PHE A 292 -7.56 3.04 11.72
CA PHE A 292 -7.89 1.64 11.88
C PHE A 292 -6.79 0.78 11.30
N ALA A 293 -6.50 -0.33 11.96
CA ALA A 293 -5.61 -1.35 11.47
C ALA A 293 -6.04 -2.71 12.02
N ASN A 294 -6.12 -3.69 11.14
CA ASN A 294 -6.31 -5.08 11.48
C ASN A 294 -5.44 -5.93 10.57
N VAL A 295 -4.92 -7.03 11.11
CA VAL A 295 -4.12 -7.99 10.37
C VAL A 295 -4.47 -9.40 10.79
N ASN A 296 -4.65 -10.26 9.79
CA ASN A 296 -4.79 -11.70 9.98
C ASN A 296 -3.69 -12.42 9.17
N LEU A 297 -3.74 -13.75 9.13
CA LEU A 297 -2.69 -14.56 8.48
C LEU A 297 -2.56 -14.31 6.97
N SER A 298 -3.60 -13.82 6.30
CA SER A 298 -3.64 -13.71 4.84
C SER A 298 -3.81 -12.27 4.35
N PHE A 299 -4.31 -11.37 5.19
CA PHE A 299 -4.66 -10.01 4.79
C PHE A 299 -4.42 -9.01 5.92
N TYR A 300 -4.26 -7.75 5.52
CA TYR A 300 -4.39 -6.60 6.40
C TYR A 300 -5.44 -5.64 5.85
N ASP A 301 -6.14 -4.96 6.76
CA ASP A 301 -7.01 -3.83 6.50
C ASP A 301 -6.45 -2.64 7.27
N VAL A 302 -6.22 -1.51 6.60
CA VAL A 302 -5.75 -0.26 7.20
C VAL A 302 -6.59 0.91 6.72
N VAL A 303 -6.80 1.88 7.61
CA VAL A 303 -7.44 3.16 7.27
C VAL A 303 -6.57 4.30 7.73
N PHE A 304 -6.25 5.19 6.81
CA PHE A 304 -5.53 6.43 7.03
C PHE A 304 -6.44 7.63 6.81
N VAL A 305 -6.33 8.63 7.69
CA VAL A 305 -7.04 9.91 7.57
C VAL A 305 -6.03 11.05 7.65
N LYS A 306 -6.13 12.02 6.75
CA LYS A 306 -5.27 13.21 6.74
C LYS A 306 -5.45 13.98 8.06
N LYS A 307 -4.34 14.37 8.70
CA LYS A 307 -4.32 15.25 9.87
C LYS A 307 -4.70 16.67 9.51
#